data_AF-A0A7T0RIL5-F1
#
_entry.id   AF-A0A7T0RIL5-F1
#
_cell.length_a   1.000
_cell.length_b   1.000
_cell.length_c   1.000
_cell.angle_alpha   90.00
_cell.angle_beta   90.00
_cell.angle_gamma   90.00
#
_symmetry.space_group_name_H-M   'P 1'
#
loop_
_entity.id
_entity.type
_entity.pdbx_description
1 polymer ?
#
loop_
_entity_poly.entity_id
_entity_poly.type
_entity_poly.pdbx_seq_one_letter_code
_entity_poly.pdbx_strand_id
1 'polypeptide(L)'
;MTEWGYGLVVLVHGLIAAYLLTYIKKKASDLATKENLEDLKLQLHETTTVVKSTEQHIMSDVWVAQKRWEIKKEFYSNVLEIFETILEALKFIENSLKPSESDRPQSLKTLVSEKEKMIKSSNAKLENEVKTIGTLFLDKEVLSAIDRYLKAEERRRARIDLELLDPDCTDPSVGEEYYSPSSYICHQLNECIEAHKLLVEYAREDLQVMWQSDNRHSKNYDK
;
A
#
# COMPACT_ATOMS: atom_id res chain seq x y z
N MET A 1 62.61 -66.54 -52.94
CA MET A 1 61.35 -66.64 -52.16
C MET A 1 61.32 -65.53 -51.10
N THR A 2 61.24 -64.26 -51.50
CA THR A 2 61.36 -63.13 -50.55
C THR A 2 60.31 -62.03 -50.76
N GLU A 3 59.50 -62.07 -51.82
CA GLU A 3 58.47 -61.04 -52.08
C GLU A 3 57.17 -61.27 -51.30
N TRP A 4 56.85 -62.52 -50.96
CA TRP A 4 55.62 -62.86 -50.20
C TRP A 4 55.68 -62.49 -48.71
N GLY A 5 56.89 -62.39 -48.14
CA GLY A 5 57.07 -62.03 -46.72
C GLY A 5 56.81 -60.56 -46.42
N TYR A 6 57.21 -59.65 -47.31
CA TYR A 6 57.01 -58.21 -47.13
C TYR A 6 55.54 -57.81 -47.23
N GLY A 7 54.76 -58.41 -48.14
CA GLY A 7 53.33 -58.15 -48.27
C GLY A 7 52.54 -58.50 -47.00
N LEU A 8 52.93 -59.59 -46.32
CA LEU A 8 52.30 -60.04 -45.08
C LEU A 8 52.58 -59.08 -43.91
N VAL A 9 53.81 -58.56 -43.81
CA VAL A 9 54.19 -57.58 -42.78
C VAL A 9 53.44 -56.26 -42.95
N VAL A 10 53.28 -55.77 -44.19
CA VAL A 10 52.52 -54.54 -44.48
C VAL A 10 51.03 -54.71 -44.16
N LEU A 11 50.44 -55.87 -44.47
CA LEU A 11 49.05 -56.18 -44.11
C LEU A 11 48.84 -56.21 -42.60
N VAL A 12 49.73 -56.87 -41.86
CA VAL A 12 49.66 -56.92 -40.39
C VAL A 12 49.81 -55.52 -39.78
N HIS A 13 50.75 -54.71 -40.27
CA HIS A 13 50.89 -53.32 -39.81
C HIS A 13 49.68 -52.45 -40.16
N GLY A 14 49.07 -52.64 -41.32
CA GLY A 14 47.85 -51.95 -41.73
C GLY A 14 46.65 -52.28 -40.83
N LEU A 15 46.49 -53.55 -40.46
CA LEU A 15 45.43 -54.00 -39.56
C LEU A 15 45.61 -53.44 -38.13
N ILE A 16 46.85 -53.43 -37.62
CA ILE A 16 47.17 -52.86 -36.31
C ILE A 16 46.91 -51.34 -36.31
N ALA A 17 47.34 -50.64 -37.36
CA ALA A 17 47.12 -49.20 -37.49
C ALA A 17 45.62 -48.84 -37.57
N ALA A 18 44.83 -49.62 -38.31
CA ALA A 18 43.38 -49.43 -38.39
C ALA A 18 42.68 -49.67 -37.04
N TYR A 19 43.09 -50.70 -36.29
CA TYR A 19 42.56 -50.99 -34.96
C TYR A 19 42.90 -49.88 -33.93
N LEU A 20 44.14 -49.39 -33.95
CA LEU A 20 44.54 -48.28 -33.07
C LEU A 20 43.81 -46.98 -33.41
N LEU A 21 43.63 -46.67 -34.71
CA LEU A 21 42.90 -45.48 -35.14
C LEU A 21 41.44 -45.51 -34.70
N THR A 22 40.77 -46.67 -34.80
CA THR A 22 39.39 -46.84 -34.34
C THR A 22 39.27 -46.76 -32.83
N TYR A 23 40.21 -47.32 -32.08
CA TYR A 23 40.26 -47.21 -30.62
C TYR A 23 40.49 -45.77 -30.15
N ILE A 24 41.43 -45.04 -30.75
CA ILE A 24 41.69 -43.63 -30.44
C ILE A 24 40.47 -42.77 -30.76
N LYS A 25 39.82 -42.97 -31.92
CA LYS A 25 38.58 -42.26 -32.27
C LYS A 25 37.47 -42.53 -31.27
N LYS A 26 37.28 -43.78 -30.84
CA LYS A 26 36.27 -44.13 -29.84
C LYS A 26 36.57 -43.48 -28.49
N LYS A 27 37.82 -43.56 -28.02
CA LYS A 27 38.25 -42.94 -26.76
C LYS A 27 38.14 -41.41 -26.78
N ALA A 28 38.46 -40.78 -27.91
CA ALA A 28 38.28 -39.33 -28.10
C ALA A 28 36.80 -38.94 -28.12
N SER A 29 35.95 -39.74 -28.76
CA SER A 29 34.49 -39.54 -28.76
C SER A 29 33.89 -39.71 -27.38
N ASP A 30 34.31 -40.72 -26.61
CA ASP A 30 33.83 -40.97 -25.25
C ASP A 30 34.28 -39.83 -24.31
N LEU A 31 35.51 -39.33 -24.48
CA LEU A 31 36.03 -38.18 -23.73
C LEU A 31 35.27 -36.90 -24.06
N ALA A 32 35.08 -36.58 -25.34
CA ALA A 32 34.31 -35.41 -25.77
C ALA A 32 32.85 -35.48 -25.31
N THR A 33 32.25 -36.67 -25.32
CA THR A 33 30.89 -36.88 -24.80
C THR A 33 30.83 -36.65 -23.29
N LYS A 34 31.84 -37.12 -22.55
CA LYS A 34 31.93 -36.94 -21.11
C LYS A 34 32.12 -35.47 -20.74
N GLU A 35 33.03 -34.76 -21.42
CA GLU A 35 33.27 -33.33 -21.23
C GLU A 35 32.01 -32.52 -21.52
N ASN A 36 31.31 -32.81 -22.62
CA ASN A 36 30.06 -32.15 -22.96
C ASN A 36 28.94 -32.42 -21.93
N LEU A 37 28.87 -33.64 -21.37
CA LEU A 37 27.93 -33.95 -20.29
C LEU A 37 28.27 -33.26 -18.97
N GLU A 38 29.55 -33.10 -18.65
CA GLU A 38 30.00 -32.34 -17.48
C GLU A 38 29.69 -30.85 -17.63
N ASP A 39 29.93 -30.28 -18.81
CA ASP A 39 29.59 -28.88 -19.12
C ASP A 39 28.07 -28.64 -19.09
N LEU A 40 27.28 -29.56 -19.67
CA LEU A 40 25.82 -29.49 -19.60
C LEU A 40 25.29 -29.55 -18.16
N LYS A 41 25.89 -30.38 -17.30
CA LYS A 41 25.54 -30.44 -15.88
C LYS A 41 25.90 -29.15 -15.16
N LEU A 42 27.06 -28.57 -15.45
CA LEU A 42 27.51 -27.30 -14.88
C LEU A 42 26.52 -26.19 -15.26
N GLN A 43 26.19 -26.06 -16.54
CA GLN A 43 25.25 -25.07 -17.04
C GLN A 43 23.86 -25.23 -16.42
N LEU A 44 23.35 -26.47 -16.29
CA LEU A 44 22.07 -26.73 -15.63
C LEU A 44 22.10 -26.37 -14.13
N HIS A 45 23.20 -26.67 -13.44
CA HIS A 45 23.38 -26.34 -12.03
C HIS A 45 23.47 -24.82 -11.80
N GLU A 46 24.22 -24.10 -12.63
CA GLU A 46 24.32 -22.64 -12.61
C GLU A 46 22.96 -22.00 -12.88
N THR A 47 22.26 -22.43 -13.93
CA THR A 47 20.92 -21.93 -14.27
C THR A 47 19.92 -22.21 -13.14
N THR A 48 19.96 -23.39 -12.53
CA THR A 48 19.09 -23.73 -11.39
C THR A 48 19.39 -22.87 -10.17
N THR A 49 20.67 -22.60 -9.89
CA THR A 49 21.08 -21.74 -8.78
C THR A 49 20.62 -20.31 -9.00
N VAL A 50 20.79 -19.78 -10.22
CA VAL A 50 20.31 -18.44 -10.58
C VAL A 50 18.79 -18.36 -10.45
N VAL A 51 18.03 -19.32 -11.01
CA VAL A 51 16.56 -19.35 -10.89
C VAL A 51 16.12 -19.41 -9.44
N LYS A 52 16.71 -20.29 -8.61
CA LYS A 52 16.37 -20.36 -7.18
C LYS A 52 16.70 -19.08 -6.44
N SER A 53 17.85 -18.45 -6.73
CA SER A 53 18.21 -17.19 -6.10
C SER A 53 17.24 -16.07 -6.49
N THR A 54 16.87 -15.97 -7.78
CA THR A 54 15.89 -15.00 -8.27
C THR A 54 14.50 -15.28 -7.70
N GLU A 55 14.10 -16.54 -7.59
CA GLU A 55 12.85 -16.95 -6.96
C GLU A 55 12.82 -16.59 -5.47
N GLN A 56 13.91 -16.82 -4.74
CA GLN A 56 14.05 -16.41 -3.34
C GLN A 56 14.00 -14.88 -3.17
N HIS A 57 14.68 -14.14 -4.04
CA HIS A 57 14.63 -12.67 -4.06
C HIS A 57 13.23 -12.16 -4.39
N ILE A 58 12.58 -12.69 -5.43
CA ILE A 58 11.20 -12.35 -5.80
C ILE A 58 10.24 -12.70 -4.67
N MET A 59 10.35 -13.89 -4.07
CA MET A 59 9.49 -14.29 -2.94
C MET A 59 9.69 -13.36 -1.74
N SER A 60 10.92 -12.94 -1.45
CA SER A 60 11.20 -11.98 -0.39
C SER A 60 10.62 -10.60 -0.71
N ASP A 61 10.79 -10.11 -1.93
CA ASP A 61 10.31 -8.79 -2.34
C ASP A 61 8.79 -8.74 -2.41
N VAL A 62 8.16 -9.80 -2.95
CA VAL A 62 6.71 -9.98 -2.97
C VAL A 62 6.16 -10.08 -1.55
N TRP A 63 6.83 -10.82 -0.66
CA TRP A 63 6.42 -10.92 0.73
C TRP A 63 6.52 -9.57 1.46
N VAL A 64 7.59 -8.80 1.25
CA VAL A 64 7.72 -7.44 1.80
C VAL A 64 6.65 -6.52 1.25
N ALA A 65 6.35 -6.58 -0.05
CA ALA A 65 5.29 -5.80 -0.67
C ALA A 65 3.91 -6.17 -0.10
N GLN A 66 3.63 -7.47 0.08
CA GLN A 66 2.41 -7.96 0.72
C GLN A 66 2.28 -7.45 2.16
N LYS A 67 3.35 -7.52 2.95
CA LYS A 67 3.36 -6.99 4.32
C LYS A 67 3.14 -5.49 4.39
N ARG A 68 3.75 -4.72 3.47
CA ARG A 68 3.48 -3.27 3.36
C ARG A 68 2.02 -2.98 3.00
N TRP A 69 1.44 -3.76 2.08
CA TRP A 69 0.04 -3.60 1.70
C TRP A 69 -0.90 -3.97 2.86
N GLU A 70 -0.62 -5.04 3.60
CA GLU A 70 -1.39 -5.42 4.80
C GLU A 70 -1.38 -4.30 5.84
N ILE A 71 -0.21 -3.73 6.17
CA ILE A 71 -0.07 -2.61 7.11
C ILE A 71 -0.87 -1.39 6.64
N LYS A 72 -0.77 -1.03 5.36
CA LYS A 72 -1.53 0.08 4.77
C LYS A 72 -3.03 -0.16 4.87
N LYS A 73 -3.50 -1.35 4.50
CA LYS A 73 -4.91 -1.71 4.56
C LYS A 73 -5.44 -1.64 5.99
N GLU A 74 -4.73 -2.23 6.94
CA GLU A 74 -5.10 -2.20 8.37
C GLU A 74 -5.18 -0.76 8.88
N PHE A 75 -4.18 0.06 8.55
CA PHE A 75 -4.18 1.49 8.88
C PHE A 75 -5.39 2.22 8.33
N TYR A 76 -5.66 2.13 7.02
CA TYR A 76 -6.80 2.81 6.42
C TYR A 76 -8.13 2.32 7.00
N SER A 77 -8.29 1.01 7.22
CA SER A 77 -9.50 0.47 7.86
C SER A 77 -9.70 1.03 9.26
N ASN A 78 -8.66 1.04 10.10
CA ASN A 78 -8.75 1.55 11.47
C ASN A 78 -9.05 3.05 11.50
N VAL A 79 -8.36 3.84 10.66
CA VAL A 79 -8.55 5.29 10.62
C VAL A 79 -9.94 5.66 10.08
N LEU A 80 -10.43 4.96 9.06
CA LEU A 80 -11.78 5.18 8.54
C LEU A 80 -12.85 4.84 9.58
N GLU A 81 -12.71 3.73 10.31
CA GLU A 81 -13.63 3.37 11.41
C GLU A 81 -13.66 4.46 12.51
N ILE A 82 -12.49 5.02 12.84
CA ILE A 82 -12.39 6.13 13.79
C ILE A 82 -13.13 7.37 13.27
N PHE A 83 -12.94 7.73 11.99
CA PHE A 83 -13.65 8.84 11.36
C PHE A 83 -15.16 8.63 11.33
N GLU A 84 -15.63 7.43 10.99
CA GLU A 84 -17.06 7.08 11.01
C GLU A 84 -17.66 7.27 12.41
N THR A 85 -16.97 6.76 13.43
CA THR A 85 -17.36 6.92 14.84
C THR A 85 -17.48 8.39 15.23
N ILE A 86 -16.54 9.22 14.80
CA ILE A 86 -16.53 10.67 15.04
C ILE A 86 -17.69 11.34 14.30
N LEU A 87 -17.89 11.03 13.01
CA LEU A 87 -18.94 11.63 12.18
C LEU A 87 -20.33 11.31 12.72
N GLU A 88 -20.58 10.08 13.15
CA GLU A 88 -21.83 9.68 13.79
C GLU A 88 -22.08 10.47 15.08
N ALA A 89 -21.03 10.64 15.90
CA ALA A 89 -21.13 11.41 17.13
C ALA A 89 -21.44 12.89 16.86
N LEU A 90 -20.74 13.51 15.90
CA LEU A 90 -20.93 14.91 15.53
C LEU A 90 -22.34 15.13 14.95
N LYS A 91 -22.80 14.28 14.03
CA LYS A 91 -24.17 14.33 13.48
C LYS A 91 -25.23 14.13 14.56
N PHE A 92 -24.98 13.27 15.54
CA PHE A 92 -25.88 13.09 16.67
C PHE A 92 -26.00 14.38 17.50
N ILE A 93 -24.86 15.02 17.80
CA ILE A 93 -24.83 16.28 18.56
C ILE A 93 -25.52 17.39 17.77
N GLU A 94 -25.22 17.53 16.48
CA GLU A 94 -25.85 18.51 15.56
C GLU A 94 -27.37 18.35 15.54
N ASN A 95 -27.87 17.13 15.34
CA ASN A 95 -29.31 16.86 15.34
C ASN A 95 -29.95 17.11 16.72
N SER A 96 -29.19 16.89 17.79
CA SER A 96 -29.61 17.18 19.17
C SER A 96 -29.57 18.67 19.52
N LEU A 97 -28.95 19.52 18.70
CA LEU A 97 -28.90 20.97 18.83
C LEU A 97 -30.05 21.69 18.09
N LYS A 98 -30.70 21.02 17.13
CA LYS A 98 -31.89 21.53 16.41
C LYS A 98 -33.11 21.85 17.30
N PRO A 99 -33.44 21.10 18.37
CA PRO A 99 -34.47 21.52 19.32
C PRO A 99 -33.97 22.60 20.29
N SER A 100 -34.84 23.57 20.65
CA SER A 100 -34.55 24.62 21.64
C SER A 100 -33.86 24.08 22.90
N GLU A 101 -32.77 24.71 23.31
CA GLU A 101 -31.93 24.27 24.43
C GLU A 101 -32.67 24.21 25.78
N SER A 102 -33.77 24.98 25.93
CA SER A 102 -34.62 24.96 27.14
C SER A 102 -35.50 23.71 27.26
N ASP A 103 -35.83 23.05 26.15
CA ASP A 103 -36.79 21.93 26.11
C ASP A 103 -36.10 20.55 26.07
N ARG A 104 -34.76 20.51 26.17
CA ARG A 104 -34.02 19.26 26.08
C ARG A 104 -34.18 18.40 27.35
N PRO A 105 -34.74 17.18 27.28
CA PRO A 105 -34.78 16.27 28.40
C PRO A 105 -33.37 15.93 28.92
N GLN A 106 -33.26 15.71 30.23
CA GLN A 106 -31.99 15.43 30.91
C GLN A 106 -31.26 14.21 30.30
N SER A 107 -31.99 13.24 29.77
CA SER A 107 -31.43 12.07 29.06
C SER A 107 -30.63 12.47 27.82
N LEU A 108 -31.05 13.48 27.06
CA LEU A 108 -30.30 13.96 25.89
C LEU A 108 -29.01 14.67 26.30
N LYS A 109 -29.02 15.43 27.40
CA LYS A 109 -27.80 16.09 27.90
C LYS A 109 -26.73 15.07 28.30
N THR A 110 -27.14 13.99 28.96
CA THR A 110 -26.22 12.88 29.32
C THR A 110 -25.65 12.20 28.08
N LEU A 111 -26.49 11.92 27.08
CA LEU A 111 -26.06 11.29 25.82
C LEU A 111 -25.10 12.18 25.00
N VAL A 112 -25.36 13.49 24.95
CA VAL A 112 -24.45 14.45 24.29
C VAL A 112 -23.08 14.45 24.99
N SER A 113 -23.05 14.50 26.31
CA SER A 113 -21.78 14.43 27.07
C SER A 113 -21.03 13.11 26.86
N GLU A 114 -21.74 12.00 26.74
CA GLU A 114 -21.15 10.70 26.40
C GLU A 114 -20.54 10.71 25.00
N LYS A 115 -21.24 11.25 24.00
CA LYS A 115 -20.74 11.38 22.62
C LYS A 115 -19.55 12.33 22.53
N GLU A 116 -19.52 13.42 23.28
CA GLU A 116 -18.35 14.31 23.37
C GLU A 116 -17.12 13.60 23.95
N LYS A 117 -17.29 12.77 24.99
CA LYS A 117 -16.20 11.95 25.52
C LYS A 117 -15.71 10.94 24.49
N MET A 118 -16.64 10.34 23.75
CA MET A 118 -16.31 9.42 22.65
C MET A 118 -15.47 10.13 21.57
N ILE A 119 -15.87 11.34 21.13
CA ILE A 119 -15.11 12.15 20.17
C ILE A 119 -13.70 12.43 20.69
N LYS A 120 -13.55 12.85 21.95
CA LYS A 120 -12.23 13.13 22.54
C LYS A 120 -11.32 11.89 22.53
N SER A 121 -11.86 10.73 22.92
CA SER A 121 -11.14 9.46 22.91
C SER A 121 -10.76 9.04 21.48
N SER A 122 -11.68 9.15 20.53
CA SER A 122 -11.45 8.82 19.12
C SER A 122 -10.44 9.76 18.46
N ASN A 123 -10.46 11.06 18.78
CA ASN A 123 -9.46 12.02 18.30
C ASN A 123 -8.06 11.69 18.81
N ALA A 124 -7.92 11.30 20.08
CA ALA A 124 -6.64 10.88 20.62
C ALA A 124 -6.10 9.61 19.94
N LYS A 125 -6.99 8.65 19.63
CA LYS A 125 -6.63 7.46 18.84
C LYS A 125 -6.21 7.83 17.42
N LEU A 126 -6.98 8.68 16.75
CA LEU A 126 -6.68 9.17 15.40
C LEU A 126 -5.30 9.83 15.34
N GLU A 127 -5.03 10.74 16.28
CA GLU A 127 -3.75 11.44 16.36
C GLU A 127 -2.59 10.47 16.56
N ASN A 128 -2.77 9.45 17.43
CA ASN A 128 -1.76 8.43 17.66
C ASN A 128 -1.48 7.61 16.39
N GLU A 129 -2.53 7.06 15.75
CA GLU A 129 -2.42 6.27 14.52
C GLU A 129 -1.73 7.05 13.38
N VAL A 130 -2.13 8.32 13.20
CA VAL A 130 -1.56 9.18 12.17
C VAL A 130 -0.09 9.49 12.46
N LYS A 131 0.30 9.69 13.72
CA LYS A 131 1.69 9.93 14.10
C LYS A 131 2.56 8.68 13.93
N THR A 132 2.09 7.51 14.36
CA THR A 132 2.88 6.27 14.38
C THR A 132 3.02 5.66 12.98
N ILE A 133 1.91 5.58 12.25
CA ILE A 133 1.81 4.83 11.00
C ILE A 133 1.52 5.79 9.83
N GLY A 134 0.61 6.74 10.02
CA GLY A 134 0.19 7.66 8.96
C GLY A 134 1.32 8.48 8.35
N THR A 135 2.28 8.94 9.15
CA THR A 135 3.45 9.71 8.68
C THR A 135 4.34 8.96 7.68
N LEU A 136 4.27 7.63 7.65
CA LEU A 136 5.10 6.80 6.78
C LEU A 136 4.52 6.67 5.37
N PHE A 137 3.21 6.83 5.20
CA PHE A 137 2.49 6.47 3.96
C PHE A 137 1.53 7.52 3.44
N LEU A 138 1.02 8.41 4.30
CA LEU A 138 0.09 9.45 3.90
C LEU A 138 0.82 10.59 3.20
N ASP A 139 0.21 11.12 2.15
CA ASP A 139 0.70 12.33 1.52
C ASP A 139 0.50 13.55 2.43
N LYS A 140 1.32 14.58 2.21
CA LYS A 140 1.33 15.82 3.00
C LYS A 140 -0.03 16.51 2.99
N GLU A 141 -0.75 16.44 1.88
CA GLU A 141 -2.09 17.02 1.75
C GLU A 141 -3.08 16.34 2.71
N VAL A 142 -3.10 15.00 2.75
CA VAL A 142 -3.97 14.22 3.65
C VAL A 142 -3.60 14.46 5.11
N LEU A 143 -2.31 14.43 5.44
CA LEU A 143 -1.82 14.76 6.79
C LEU A 143 -2.25 16.17 7.22
N SER A 144 -2.16 17.14 6.30
CA SER A 144 -2.59 18.51 6.57
C SER A 144 -4.10 18.58 6.81
N ALA A 145 -4.92 17.85 6.06
CA ALA A 145 -6.37 17.82 6.23
C ALA A 145 -6.77 17.20 7.58
N ILE A 146 -6.11 16.12 8.01
CA ILE A 146 -6.34 15.53 9.32
C ILE A 146 -5.90 16.50 10.44
N ASP A 147 -4.76 17.19 10.29
CA ASP A 147 -4.33 18.21 11.26
C ASP A 147 -5.29 19.41 11.31
N ARG A 148 -5.87 19.82 10.16
CA ARG A 148 -6.93 20.84 10.11
C ARG A 148 -8.12 20.44 10.96
N TYR A 149 -8.59 19.20 10.81
CA TYR A 149 -9.68 18.66 11.61
C TYR A 149 -9.34 18.59 13.11
N LEU A 150 -8.18 18.01 13.47
CA LEU A 150 -7.78 17.86 14.87
C LEU A 150 -7.65 19.20 15.59
N LYS A 151 -7.22 20.26 14.86
CA LYS A 151 -7.08 21.62 15.38
C LYS A 151 -8.24 22.55 15.01
N ALA A 152 -9.35 22.03 14.50
CA ALA A 152 -10.43 22.86 13.96
C ALA A 152 -10.99 23.82 15.03
N GLU A 153 -11.18 23.37 16.27
CA GLU A 153 -11.66 24.24 17.34
C GLU A 153 -10.65 25.32 17.76
N GLU A 154 -9.37 24.96 17.86
CA GLU A 154 -8.31 25.93 18.18
C GLU A 154 -8.21 27.01 17.10
N ARG A 155 -8.29 26.60 15.82
CA ARG A 155 -8.24 27.50 14.67
C ARG A 155 -9.47 28.38 14.57
N ARG A 156 -10.65 27.84 14.85
CA ARG A 156 -11.91 28.61 14.90
C ARG A 156 -11.84 29.70 15.96
N ARG A 157 -11.46 29.33 17.19
CA ARG A 157 -11.30 30.30 18.28
C ARG A 157 -10.26 31.36 17.96
N ALA A 158 -9.08 30.97 17.47
CA ALA A 158 -8.04 31.93 17.10
C ALA A 158 -8.49 32.92 16.01
N ARG A 159 -9.28 32.46 15.03
CA ARG A 159 -9.87 33.34 13.99
C ARG A 159 -10.85 34.35 14.60
N ILE A 160 -11.77 33.87 15.44
CA ILE A 160 -12.78 34.74 16.04
C ILE A 160 -12.11 35.71 17.05
N ASP A 161 -11.11 35.26 17.81
CA ASP A 161 -10.31 36.11 18.70
C ASP A 161 -9.63 37.25 17.93
N LEU A 162 -9.10 36.96 16.74
CA LEU A 162 -8.52 37.97 15.84
C LEU A 162 -9.57 38.97 15.34
N GLU A 163 -10.75 38.48 14.94
CA GLU A 163 -11.86 39.32 14.49
C GLU A 163 -12.44 40.20 15.61
N LEU A 164 -12.43 39.73 16.86
CA LEU A 164 -12.85 40.49 18.04
C LEU A 164 -11.83 41.57 18.46
N LEU A 165 -10.55 41.40 18.09
CA LEU A 165 -9.48 42.38 18.34
C LEU A 165 -9.43 43.49 17.28
N ASP A 166 -10.15 43.35 16.17
CA ASP A 166 -10.21 44.35 15.10
C ASP A 166 -11.06 45.56 15.56
N PRO A 167 -10.49 46.77 15.63
CA PRO A 167 -11.22 47.97 16.03
C PRO A 167 -12.35 48.36 15.07
N ASP A 168 -12.37 47.84 13.84
CA ASP A 168 -13.46 48.05 12.87
C ASP A 168 -14.58 46.98 12.98
N CYS A 169 -14.43 45.97 13.85
CA CYS A 169 -15.45 44.95 14.05
C CYS A 169 -16.71 45.55 14.70
N THR A 170 -17.72 45.83 13.86
CA THR A 170 -18.98 46.43 14.29
C THR A 170 -20.11 45.40 14.40
N ASP A 171 -19.84 44.14 14.11
CA ASP A 171 -20.85 43.08 14.03
C ASP A 171 -20.98 42.33 15.37
N PRO A 172 -22.07 42.53 16.13
CA PRO A 172 -22.30 41.82 17.39
C PRO A 172 -22.47 40.31 17.21
N SER A 173 -22.76 39.82 15.99
CA SER A 173 -22.94 38.40 15.71
C SER A 173 -21.64 37.58 15.80
N VAL A 174 -20.48 38.22 15.64
CA VAL A 174 -19.15 37.57 15.79
C VAL A 174 -18.94 37.07 17.23
N GLY A 175 -19.40 37.84 18.22
CA GLY A 175 -19.38 37.43 19.62
C GLY A 175 -20.39 36.33 19.95
N GLU A 176 -21.55 36.32 19.28
CA GLU A 176 -22.55 35.24 19.41
C GLU A 176 -22.04 33.93 18.80
N GLU A 177 -21.29 34.01 17.70
CA GLU A 177 -20.67 32.85 17.05
C GLU A 177 -19.55 32.21 17.89
N TYR A 178 -18.83 33.01 18.68
CA TYR A 178 -17.79 32.51 19.59
C TYR A 178 -18.33 31.46 20.58
N TYR A 179 -19.50 31.74 21.15
CA TYR A 179 -20.14 30.89 22.17
C TYR A 179 -21.20 29.93 21.61
N SER A 180 -21.54 30.01 20.32
CA SER A 180 -22.59 29.17 19.72
C SER A 180 -22.12 27.71 19.58
N PRO A 181 -22.76 26.75 20.30
CA PRO A 181 -22.44 25.33 20.16
C PRO A 181 -22.78 24.81 18.75
N SER A 182 -23.73 25.44 18.05
CA SER A 182 -24.08 25.08 16.68
C SER A 182 -22.99 25.46 15.68
N SER A 183 -22.38 26.65 15.80
CA SER A 183 -21.28 27.06 14.90
C SER A 183 -20.07 26.13 15.07
N TYR A 184 -19.71 25.82 16.32
CA TYR A 184 -18.65 24.85 16.62
C TYR A 184 -18.89 23.49 15.95
N ILE A 185 -20.06 22.88 16.16
CA ILE A 185 -20.34 21.54 15.66
C ILE A 185 -20.41 21.52 14.12
N CYS A 186 -20.99 22.55 13.50
CA CYS A 186 -21.01 22.66 12.04
C CYS A 186 -19.60 22.77 11.44
N HIS A 187 -18.74 23.60 12.03
CA HIS A 187 -17.35 23.74 11.58
C HIS A 187 -16.55 22.45 11.76
N GLN A 188 -16.66 21.82 12.93
CA GLN A 188 -15.99 20.55 13.23
C GLN A 188 -16.46 19.42 12.31
N LEU A 189 -17.77 19.37 12.01
CA LEU A 189 -18.34 18.38 11.10
C LEU A 189 -17.85 18.58 9.66
N ASN A 190 -17.78 19.82 9.18
CA ASN A 190 -17.32 20.12 7.83
C ASN A 190 -15.85 19.73 7.64
N GLU A 191 -14.97 20.13 8.57
CA GLU A 191 -13.54 19.75 8.53
C GLU A 191 -13.35 18.23 8.63
N CYS A 192 -14.18 17.54 9.43
CA CYS A 192 -14.17 16.08 9.54
C CYS A 192 -14.55 15.39 8.22
N ILE A 193 -15.60 15.88 7.55
CA ILE A 193 -16.07 15.34 6.26
C ILE A 193 -15.00 15.53 5.19
N GLU A 194 -14.37 16.70 5.11
CA GLU A 194 -13.31 16.97 4.13
C GLU A 194 -12.08 16.10 4.38
N ALA A 195 -11.63 15.97 5.63
CA ALA A 195 -10.51 15.09 5.98
C ALA A 195 -10.80 13.61 5.66
N HIS A 196 -12.01 13.15 6.01
CA HIS A 196 -12.46 11.79 5.70
C HIS A 196 -12.52 11.54 4.18
N LYS A 197 -13.07 12.48 3.40
CA LYS A 197 -13.17 12.36 1.95
C LYS A 197 -11.79 12.25 1.29
N LEU A 198 -10.87 13.14 1.65
CA LEU A 198 -9.49 13.11 1.13
C LEU A 198 -8.79 11.81 1.50
N LEU A 199 -8.99 11.30 2.72
CA LEU A 199 -8.43 10.02 3.13
C LEU A 199 -9.00 8.85 2.31
N VAL A 200 -10.31 8.84 2.03
CA VAL A 200 -10.95 7.79 1.22
C VAL A 200 -10.44 7.83 -0.22
N GLU A 201 -10.30 9.01 -0.82
CA GLU A 201 -9.75 9.17 -2.17
C GLU A 201 -8.31 8.67 -2.23
N TYR A 202 -7.47 9.08 -1.28
CA TYR A 202 -6.08 8.62 -1.18
C TYR A 202 -5.97 7.11 -0.94
N ALA A 203 -6.76 6.55 -0.02
CA ALA A 203 -6.76 5.12 0.28
C ALA A 203 -7.18 4.29 -0.95
N ARG A 204 -8.12 4.78 -1.75
CA ARG A 204 -8.57 4.12 -2.98
C ARG A 204 -7.46 4.02 -4.01
N GLU A 205 -6.72 5.11 -4.18
CA GLU A 205 -5.58 5.19 -5.11
C GLU A 205 -4.40 4.34 -4.62
N ASP A 206 -4.01 4.49 -3.35
CA ASP A 206 -2.84 3.83 -2.77
C ASP A 206 -3.02 2.30 -2.64
N LEU A 207 -4.21 1.83 -2.28
CA LEU A 207 -4.50 0.40 -2.22
C LEU A 207 -4.85 -0.20 -3.59
N GLN A 208 -4.93 0.61 -4.65
CA GLN A 208 -5.33 0.21 -6.00
C GLN A 208 -6.65 -0.58 -6.02
N VAL A 209 -7.62 -0.19 -5.19
CA VAL A 209 -8.92 -0.88 -5.05
C VAL A 209 -9.86 -0.63 -6.25
N MET A 210 -9.39 0.10 -7.27
CA MET A 210 -10.05 0.20 -8.57
C MET A 210 -9.93 -1.13 -9.33
N TRP A 211 -10.99 -1.95 -9.27
CA TRP A 211 -11.28 -2.88 -10.35
C TRP A 211 -11.35 -2.08 -11.66
N GLN A 212 -10.79 -2.63 -12.74
CA GLN A 212 -11.10 -2.23 -14.10
C GLN A 212 -12.62 -2.24 -14.28
N SER A 213 -13.29 -1.11 -14.07
CA SER A 213 -14.69 -0.96 -14.43
C SER A 213 -14.75 -0.93 -15.96
N ASP A 214 -15.12 -2.08 -16.52
CA ASP A 214 -15.48 -2.33 -17.91
C ASP A 214 -14.50 -1.86 -18.99
N ASN A 215 -13.61 -2.78 -19.38
CA ASN A 215 -13.14 -2.87 -20.77
C ASN A 215 -13.91 -3.96 -21.55
N ARG A 216 -15.21 -4.12 -21.27
CA ARG A 216 -16.16 -4.90 -22.09
C ARG A 216 -17.10 -3.97 -22.83
N HIS A 217 -16.61 -3.33 -23.89
CA HIS A 217 -17.34 -3.02 -25.14
C HIS A 217 -16.51 -2.07 -26.02
N SER A 218 -15.44 -2.59 -26.64
CA SER A 218 -14.80 -1.92 -27.80
C SER A 218 -13.91 -2.88 -28.60
N LYS A 219 -14.31 -4.15 -28.77
CA LYS A 219 -13.71 -5.04 -29.78
C LYS A 219 -14.80 -5.91 -30.40
N ASN A 220 -15.41 -5.35 -31.43
CA ASN A 220 -16.39 -5.86 -32.41
C ASN A 220 -17.29 -4.64 -32.64
N TYR A 221 -17.16 -3.86 -33.70
CA TYR A 221 -17.09 -4.24 -35.10
C TYR A 221 -16.17 -3.28 -35.84
N ASP A 222 -15.30 -3.81 -36.69
CA ASP A 222 -15.16 -3.32 -38.07
C ASP A 222 -14.53 -4.45 -38.89
N LYS A 223 -15.35 -4.93 -39.83
CA LYS A 223 -14.98 -5.77 -40.96
C LYS A 223 -14.80 -4.85 -42.15
#